data_AF-A0A2T3HL34-F1
#
_entry.id   AF-A0A2T3HL34-F1
#
_cell.length_a   1.000
_cell.length_b   1.000
_cell.length_c   1.000
_cell.angle_alpha   90.00
_cell.angle_beta   90.00
_cell.angle_gamma   90.00
#
_symmetry.space_group_name_H-M   'P 1'
#
loop_
_entity.id
_entity.type
_entity.pdbx_description
1 polymer ?
#
loop_
_entity_poly.entity_id
_entity_poly.type
_entity_poly.pdbx_seq_one_letter_code
_entity_poly.pdbx_strand_id
1 'polypeptide(L)'
;MKVSIGKKAEHSRRYAWIAEHRGGPLSLSDRQQLIRWARECIEHVLFLTEGQADSRILDALNTAKTWEASGVSTGTCMKASLAAHAAARLSSNEIHKNISRGAGQAVATAHMADHSLGGAFYALKAIKIANGNVLAEKQWQEEKLSALPVRLQTLIRDTWQEKKLDQRI
;
A
#
# COMPACT_ATOMS: atom_id res chain seq x y z
N MET A 1 -11.32 15.28 -38.22
CA MET A 1 -11.11 14.24 -37.19
C MET A 1 -9.89 14.63 -36.36
N LYS A 2 -10.06 15.23 -35.18
CA LYS A 2 -8.94 15.58 -34.28
C LYS A 2 -8.61 14.34 -33.45
N VAL A 3 -7.53 13.64 -33.80
CA VAL A 3 -6.96 12.63 -32.92
C VAL A 3 -6.36 13.39 -31.73
N SER A 4 -7.04 13.34 -30.58
CA SER A 4 -6.47 13.80 -29.32
C SER A 4 -5.29 12.87 -29.02
N ILE A 5 -4.08 13.32 -29.33
CA ILE A 5 -2.84 12.65 -28.94
C ILE A 5 -2.78 12.73 -27.41
N GLY A 6 -3.36 11.73 -26.73
CA GLY A 6 -3.30 11.63 -25.28
C GLY A 6 -1.84 11.76 -24.84
N LYS A 7 -1.57 12.54 -23.80
CA LYS A 7 -0.22 12.66 -23.24
C LYS A 7 0.32 11.24 -23.01
N LYS A 8 1.46 10.92 -23.63
CA LYS A 8 2.17 9.65 -23.44
C LYS A 8 2.38 9.41 -21.94
N ALA A 9 2.32 8.15 -21.51
CA ALA A 9 2.45 7.76 -20.10
C ALA A 9 3.72 8.34 -19.44
N GLU A 10 4.80 8.50 -20.21
CA GLU A 10 6.08 9.11 -19.82
C GLU A 10 5.96 10.55 -19.27
N HIS A 11 4.89 11.28 -19.61
CA HIS A 11 4.64 12.63 -19.09
C HIS A 11 3.87 12.64 -17.76
N SER A 12 3.48 11.47 -17.24
CA SER A 12 2.79 11.36 -15.95
C SER A 12 3.78 11.49 -14.80
N ARG A 13 3.44 12.30 -13.78
CA ARG A 13 4.19 12.31 -12.50
C ARG A 13 4.20 10.95 -11.80
N ARG A 14 3.30 10.05 -12.18
CA ARG A 14 3.25 8.67 -11.67
C ARG A 14 3.91 7.66 -12.60
N TYR A 15 4.63 8.10 -13.65
CA TYR A 15 5.17 7.20 -14.66
C TYR A 15 5.97 6.04 -14.06
N ALA A 16 6.85 6.33 -13.10
CA ALA A 16 7.65 5.31 -12.41
C ALA A 16 6.83 4.25 -11.65
N TRP A 17 5.55 4.52 -11.39
CA TRP A 17 4.60 3.63 -10.71
C TRP A 17 3.62 2.92 -11.66
N ILE A 18 3.73 3.14 -12.97
CA ILE A 18 2.85 2.53 -13.97
C ILE A 18 3.37 1.13 -14.34
N ALA A 19 2.46 0.16 -14.44
CA ALA A 19 2.78 -1.20 -14.88
C ALA A 19 3.18 -1.27 -16.36
N GLU A 20 4.04 -2.23 -16.73
CA GLU A 20 4.46 -2.47 -18.12
C GLU A 20 3.30 -2.64 -19.10
N HIS A 21 2.30 -3.45 -18.77
CA HIS A 21 1.12 -3.64 -19.62
C HIS A 21 0.25 -2.37 -19.78
N ARG A 22 0.53 -1.31 -19.01
CA ARG A 22 -0.09 0.02 -19.10
C ARG A 22 0.88 1.08 -19.65
N GLY A 23 2.04 0.67 -20.18
CA GLY A 23 3.05 1.54 -20.79
C GLY A 23 4.01 2.21 -19.79
N GLY A 24 4.18 1.66 -18.59
CA GLY A 24 5.16 2.11 -17.60
C GLY A 24 6.33 1.15 -17.40
N PRO A 25 7.23 1.40 -16.44
CA PRO A 25 8.45 0.61 -16.24
C PRO A 25 8.31 -0.55 -15.24
N LEU A 26 7.18 -0.69 -14.51
CA LEU A 26 7.07 -1.71 -13.47
C LEU A 26 6.61 -3.06 -14.00
N SER A 27 7.47 -4.06 -13.83
CA SER A 27 7.16 -5.45 -14.14
C SER A 27 6.07 -6.03 -13.23
N LEU A 28 5.56 -7.22 -13.56
CA LEU A 28 4.69 -7.97 -12.64
C LEU A 28 5.41 -8.28 -11.32
N SER A 29 6.66 -8.75 -11.39
CA SER A 29 7.48 -9.09 -10.21
C SER A 29 7.68 -7.88 -9.30
N ASP A 30 7.89 -6.68 -9.87
CA ASP A 30 8.02 -5.47 -9.07
C ASP A 30 6.75 -5.15 -8.30
N ARG A 31 5.59 -5.24 -8.97
CA ARG A 31 4.31 -4.96 -8.34
C ARG A 31 3.96 -6.01 -7.27
N GLN A 32 4.33 -7.28 -7.48
CA GLN A 32 4.20 -8.35 -6.49
C GLN A 32 5.05 -8.07 -5.24
N GLN A 33 6.25 -7.55 -5.41
CA GLN A 33 7.11 -7.17 -4.27
C GLN A 33 6.57 -5.94 -3.52
N LEU A 34 6.05 -4.95 -4.24
CA LEU A 34 5.46 -3.75 -3.63
C LEU A 34 4.19 -4.06 -2.84
N ILE A 35 3.30 -4.92 -3.36
CA ILE A 35 2.08 -5.32 -2.64
C ILE A 35 2.42 -6.18 -1.42
N ARG A 36 3.43 -7.05 -1.53
CA ARG A 36 3.95 -7.85 -0.40
C ARG A 36 4.41 -6.94 0.73
N TRP A 37 5.31 -6.01 0.41
CA TRP A 37 5.85 -5.08 1.39
C TRP A 37 4.74 -4.26 2.08
N ALA A 38 3.80 -3.71 1.31
CA ALA A 38 2.68 -2.94 1.86
C ALA A 38 1.74 -3.79 2.74
N ARG A 39 1.49 -5.04 2.36
CA ARG A 39 0.70 -6.02 3.14
C ARG A 39 1.41 -6.35 4.45
N GLU A 40 2.70 -6.67 4.39
CA GLU A 40 3.52 -7.03 5.56
C GLU A 40 3.58 -5.89 6.59
N CYS A 41 3.67 -4.63 6.15
CA CYS A 41 3.59 -3.47 7.05
C CYS A 41 2.29 -3.44 7.87
N ILE A 42 1.16 -3.81 7.25
CA ILE A 42 -0.13 -3.82 7.96
C ILE A 42 -0.30 -5.07 8.82
N GLU A 43 0.14 -6.22 8.34
CA GLU A 43 0.16 -7.46 9.13
C GLU A 43 0.98 -7.30 10.41
N HIS A 44 2.11 -6.59 10.34
CA HIS A 44 2.98 -6.36 11.50
C HIS A 44 2.30 -5.56 12.61
N VAL A 45 1.35 -4.69 12.28
CA VAL A 45 0.63 -3.87 13.27
C VAL A 45 -0.75 -4.41 13.63
N LEU A 46 -1.14 -5.60 13.14
CA LEU A 46 -2.44 -6.22 13.46
C LEU A 46 -2.60 -6.53 14.95
N PHE A 47 -1.50 -6.69 15.70
CA PHE A 47 -1.58 -6.91 17.15
C PHE A 47 -2.29 -5.76 17.89
N LEU A 48 -2.29 -4.54 17.33
CA LEU A 48 -3.01 -3.39 17.86
C LEU A 48 -4.54 -3.54 17.81
N THR A 49 -5.05 -4.56 17.11
CA THR A 49 -6.47 -4.91 17.10
C THR A 49 -6.86 -5.85 18.25
N GLU A 50 -5.89 -6.27 19.07
CA GLU A 50 -6.10 -7.19 20.20
C GLU A 50 -6.78 -8.51 19.77
N GLY A 51 -6.53 -8.94 18.53
CA GLY A 51 -7.12 -10.14 17.93
C GLY A 51 -8.56 -9.97 17.44
N GLN A 52 -9.11 -8.75 17.46
CA GLN A 52 -10.48 -8.42 17.05
C GLN A 52 -10.51 -7.63 15.73
N ALA A 53 -9.61 -7.95 14.80
CA ALA A 53 -9.57 -7.29 13.49
C ALA A 53 -10.88 -7.52 12.72
N ASP A 54 -11.46 -6.44 12.18
CA ASP A 54 -12.62 -6.50 11.29
C ASP A 54 -12.31 -7.42 10.09
N SER A 55 -13.25 -8.30 9.74
CA SER A 55 -13.06 -9.28 8.66
C SER A 55 -12.69 -8.62 7.33
N ARG A 56 -13.16 -7.40 7.05
CA ARG A 56 -12.83 -6.67 5.83
C ARG A 56 -11.35 -6.27 5.75
N ILE A 57 -10.67 -6.12 6.90
CA ILE A 57 -9.22 -5.91 6.96
C ILE A 57 -8.52 -7.20 6.54
N LEU A 58 -8.89 -8.33 7.16
CA LEU A 58 -8.31 -9.64 6.88
C LEU A 58 -8.54 -10.05 5.42
N ASP A 59 -9.73 -9.82 4.90
CA ASP A 59 -10.10 -10.09 3.50
C ASP A 59 -9.24 -9.28 2.52
N ALA A 60 -8.96 -8.00 2.83
CA ALA A 60 -8.08 -7.17 2.02
C ALA A 60 -6.64 -7.71 2.00
N LEU A 61 -6.09 -8.09 3.16
CA LEU A 61 -4.74 -8.65 3.26
C LEU A 61 -4.63 -10.01 2.57
N ASN A 62 -5.62 -10.89 2.73
CA ASN A 62 -5.70 -12.18 2.03
C ASN A 62 -5.84 -12.01 0.51
N THR A 63 -6.63 -11.04 0.06
CA THR A 63 -6.76 -10.72 -1.36
C THR A 63 -5.45 -10.18 -1.92
N ALA A 64 -4.73 -9.33 -1.18
CA ALA A 64 -3.41 -8.84 -1.55
C ALA A 64 -2.41 -9.99 -1.69
N LYS A 65 -2.38 -10.92 -0.72
CA LYS A 65 -1.55 -12.13 -0.75
C LYS A 65 -1.88 -13.06 -1.92
N THR A 66 -3.16 -13.20 -2.25
CA THR A 66 -3.59 -14.02 -3.39
C THR A 66 -3.19 -13.36 -4.72
N TRP A 67 -3.36 -12.04 -4.83
CA TRP A 67 -2.91 -11.29 -6.00
C TRP A 67 -1.40 -11.40 -6.20
N GLU A 68 -0.64 -11.30 -5.11
CA GLU A 68 0.81 -11.49 -5.09
C GLU A 68 1.20 -12.85 -5.66
N ALA A 69 0.51 -13.93 -5.29
CA ALA A 69 0.86 -15.30 -5.69
C ALA A 69 0.40 -15.67 -7.11
N SER A 70 -0.84 -15.34 -7.47
CA SER A 70 -1.49 -15.90 -8.68
C SER A 70 -2.23 -14.88 -9.55
N GLY A 71 -2.32 -13.62 -9.12
CA GLY A 71 -2.86 -12.54 -9.94
C GLY A 71 -4.40 -12.56 -10.10
N VAL A 72 -5.15 -12.61 -8.98
CA VAL A 72 -6.60 -12.34 -9.00
C VAL A 72 -6.92 -11.04 -9.73
N SER A 73 -8.16 -10.87 -10.21
CA SER A 73 -8.48 -9.68 -10.99
C SER A 73 -8.27 -8.39 -10.18
N THR A 74 -7.77 -7.33 -10.82
CA THR A 74 -7.67 -6.00 -10.19
C THR A 74 -9.03 -5.51 -9.66
N GLY A 75 -10.14 -5.89 -10.32
CA GLY A 75 -11.49 -5.59 -9.83
C GLY A 75 -11.79 -6.23 -8.47
N THR A 76 -11.35 -7.47 -8.24
CA THR A 76 -11.45 -8.14 -6.93
C THR A 76 -10.66 -7.38 -5.87
N CYS A 77 -9.42 -7.00 -6.16
CA CYS A 77 -8.58 -6.21 -5.26
C CYS A 77 -9.23 -4.86 -4.90
N MET A 78 -9.82 -4.17 -5.88
CA MET A 78 -10.49 -2.89 -5.65
C MET A 78 -11.77 -3.03 -4.82
N LYS A 79 -12.55 -4.11 -4.99
CA LYS A 79 -13.70 -4.39 -4.13
C LYS A 79 -13.26 -4.59 -2.67
N ALA A 80 -12.21 -5.37 -2.43
CA ALA A 80 -11.65 -5.57 -1.09
C ALA A 80 -11.10 -4.26 -0.51
N SER A 81 -10.42 -3.44 -1.32
CA SER A 81 -9.94 -2.11 -0.92
C SER A 81 -11.07 -1.20 -0.43
N LEU A 82 -12.16 -1.13 -1.21
CA LEU A 82 -13.33 -0.31 -0.87
C LEU A 82 -14.01 -0.81 0.41
N ALA A 83 -14.10 -2.13 0.62
CA ALA A 83 -14.64 -2.72 1.84
C ALA A 83 -13.81 -2.35 3.09
N ALA A 84 -12.48 -2.46 3.02
CA ALA A 84 -11.59 -2.03 4.11
C ALA A 84 -11.72 -0.52 4.38
N HIS A 85 -11.81 0.31 3.33
CA HIS A 85 -12.08 1.73 3.51
C HIS A 85 -13.47 2.03 4.08
N ALA A 86 -14.49 1.19 3.82
CA ALA A 86 -15.79 1.31 4.48
C ALA A 86 -15.69 0.97 5.97
N ALA A 87 -14.93 -0.05 6.36
CA ALA A 87 -14.63 -0.37 7.75
C ALA A 87 -14.01 0.83 8.49
N ALA A 88 -13.06 1.51 7.83
CA ALA A 88 -12.44 2.72 8.37
C ALA A 88 -13.43 3.89 8.57
N ARG A 89 -14.49 4.00 7.75
CA ARG A 89 -15.47 5.09 7.87
C ARG A 89 -16.46 4.85 9.01
N LEU A 90 -16.75 3.59 9.33
CA LEU A 90 -17.75 3.19 10.32
C LEU A 90 -17.18 3.09 11.74
N SER A 91 -15.87 2.93 11.89
CA SER A 91 -15.23 2.85 13.21
C SER A 91 -15.09 4.24 13.85
N SER A 92 -15.20 4.33 15.17
CA SER A 92 -14.79 5.50 15.97
C SER A 92 -13.38 5.35 16.53
N ASN A 93 -12.81 4.14 16.52
CA ASN A 93 -11.47 3.85 17.02
C ASN A 93 -10.42 4.24 15.96
N GLU A 94 -9.59 5.23 16.27
CA GLU A 94 -8.59 5.77 15.32
C GLU A 94 -7.51 4.75 14.92
N ILE A 95 -7.10 3.84 15.81
CA ILE A 95 -6.16 2.74 15.48
C ILE A 95 -6.80 1.87 14.40
N HIS A 96 -8.03 1.41 14.64
CA HIS A 96 -8.79 0.61 13.68
C HIS A 96 -8.98 1.34 12.35
N LYS A 97 -9.27 2.65 12.35
CA LYS A 97 -9.38 3.45 11.12
C LYS A 97 -8.10 3.42 10.31
N ASN A 98 -6.94 3.59 10.95
CA ASN A 98 -5.66 3.62 10.24
C ASN A 98 -5.30 2.23 9.71
N ILE A 99 -5.44 1.16 10.50
CA ILE A 99 -5.20 -0.22 10.02
C ILE A 99 -6.13 -0.55 8.85
N SER A 100 -7.41 -0.21 8.94
CA SER A 100 -8.38 -0.39 7.85
C SER A 100 -8.02 0.38 6.58
N ARG A 101 -7.61 1.65 6.71
CA ARG A 101 -7.14 2.44 5.56
C ARG A 101 -5.88 1.85 4.95
N GLY A 102 -4.95 1.42 5.80
CA GLY A 102 -3.70 0.80 5.38
C GLY A 102 -3.92 -0.51 4.62
N ALA A 103 -4.78 -1.41 5.12
CA ALA A 103 -5.15 -2.63 4.42
C ALA A 103 -5.80 -2.34 3.06
N GLY A 104 -6.68 -1.34 3.01
CA GLY A 104 -7.30 -0.87 1.76
C GLY A 104 -6.28 -0.35 0.75
N GLN A 105 -5.24 0.37 1.19
CA GLN A 105 -4.15 0.83 0.34
C GLN A 105 -3.24 -0.33 -0.09
N ALA A 106 -2.89 -1.24 0.82
CA ALA A 106 -2.07 -2.40 0.51
C ALA A 106 -2.66 -3.21 -0.65
N VAL A 107 -3.93 -3.61 -0.57
CA VAL A 107 -4.58 -4.37 -1.65
C VAL A 107 -4.79 -3.55 -2.93
N ALA A 108 -4.96 -2.23 -2.83
CA ALA A 108 -5.05 -1.34 -4.00
C ALA A 108 -3.74 -1.21 -4.78
N THR A 109 -2.60 -1.68 -4.24
CA THR A 109 -1.33 -1.77 -4.97
C THR A 109 -1.46 -2.57 -6.28
N ALA A 110 -2.35 -3.56 -6.31
CA ALA A 110 -2.70 -4.33 -7.50
C ALA A 110 -3.26 -3.47 -8.65
N HIS A 111 -3.89 -2.34 -8.33
CA HIS A 111 -4.43 -1.37 -9.29
C HIS A 111 -3.39 -0.33 -9.71
N MET A 112 -2.71 0.27 -8.72
CA MET A 112 -1.66 1.26 -8.92
C MET A 112 -0.60 1.10 -7.85
N ALA A 113 0.66 0.97 -8.28
CA ALA A 113 1.75 0.54 -7.41
C ALA A 113 2.13 1.57 -6.34
N ASP A 114 1.82 2.86 -6.54
CA ASP A 114 2.07 3.94 -5.56
C ASP A 114 1.18 3.83 -4.30
N HIS A 115 0.13 3.00 -4.32
CA HIS A 115 -0.66 2.68 -3.13
C HIS A 115 0.13 1.88 -2.08
N SER A 116 1.25 1.24 -2.46
CA SER A 116 2.11 0.50 -1.53
C SER A 116 2.59 1.38 -0.35
N LEU A 117 2.96 2.63 -0.65
CA LEU A 117 3.32 3.66 0.35
C LEU A 117 2.22 3.87 1.40
N GLY A 118 0.96 3.72 1.00
CA GLY A 118 -0.19 3.90 1.88
C GLY A 118 -0.28 2.84 2.98
N GLY A 119 0.09 1.58 2.69
CA GLY A 119 0.14 0.51 3.69
C GLY A 119 1.14 0.86 4.80
N ALA A 120 2.39 1.11 4.42
CA ALA A 120 3.46 1.53 5.33
C ALA A 120 3.12 2.80 6.14
N PHE A 121 2.62 3.83 5.46
CA PHE A 121 2.23 5.09 6.09
C PHE A 121 1.16 4.91 7.17
N TYR A 122 0.08 4.19 6.86
CA TYR A 122 -1.00 3.99 7.82
C TYR A 122 -0.63 3.04 8.97
N ALA A 123 0.29 2.09 8.75
CA ALA A 123 0.87 1.29 9.83
C ALA A 123 1.61 2.18 10.85
N LEU A 124 2.46 3.10 10.37
CA LEU A 124 3.18 4.05 11.23
C LEU A 124 2.22 4.97 12.00
N LYS A 125 1.14 5.44 11.35
CA LYS A 125 0.10 6.22 12.03
C LYS A 125 -0.63 5.42 13.10
N ALA A 126 -0.93 4.14 12.85
CA ALA A 126 -1.58 3.29 13.83
C ALA A 126 -0.69 3.11 15.08
N ILE A 127 0.60 2.84 14.90
CA ILE A 127 1.58 2.76 15.99
C ILE A 127 1.67 4.08 16.77
N LYS A 128 1.73 5.23 16.08
CA LYS A 128 1.77 6.53 16.75
C LYS A 128 0.52 6.78 17.60
N ILE A 129 -0.67 6.49 17.08
CA ILE A 129 -1.94 6.69 17.79
C ILE A 129 -2.05 5.75 18.99
N ALA A 130 -1.47 4.55 18.90
CA ALA A 130 -1.35 3.61 20.00
C ALA A 130 -0.26 3.99 21.03
N ASN A 131 0.37 5.17 20.90
CA ASN A 131 1.52 5.61 21.70
C ASN A 131 2.70 4.60 21.68
N GLY A 132 2.85 3.87 20.59
CA GLY A 132 3.94 2.91 20.38
C GLY A 132 5.21 3.55 19.83
N ASN A 133 6.25 2.73 19.65
CA ASN A 133 7.54 3.18 19.11
C ASN A 133 7.53 3.24 17.57
N VAL A 134 7.21 4.42 17.04
CA VAL A 134 7.19 4.69 15.59
C VAL A 134 8.56 4.45 14.93
N LEU A 135 9.65 4.72 15.65
CA LEU A 135 11.00 4.58 15.11
C LEU A 135 11.36 3.10 14.90
N ALA A 136 10.97 2.24 15.85
CA ALA A 136 11.13 0.79 15.74
C ALA A 136 10.31 0.21 14.58
N GLU A 137 9.05 0.65 14.42
CA GLU A 137 8.23 0.24 13.27
C GLU A 137 8.86 0.69 11.94
N LYS A 138 9.35 1.94 11.87
CA LYS A 138 10.00 2.45 10.65
C LYS A 138 11.26 1.66 10.31
N GLN A 139 12.06 1.29 11.30
CA GLN A 139 13.24 0.43 11.11
C GLN A 139 12.85 -0.94 10.56
N TRP A 140 11.84 -1.57 11.14
CA TRP A 140 11.33 -2.86 10.67
C TRP A 140 10.82 -2.78 9.21
N GLN A 141 10.07 -1.73 8.87
CA GLN A 141 9.59 -1.52 7.49
C GLN A 141 10.74 -1.30 6.51
N GLU A 142 11.80 -0.61 6.94
CA GLU A 142 13.01 -0.36 6.15
C GLU A 142 13.81 -1.66 5.93
N GLU A 143 13.90 -2.53 6.94
CA GLU A 143 14.51 -3.86 6.80
C GLU A 143 13.76 -4.69 5.75
N LYS A 144 12.42 -4.70 5.77
CA LYS A 144 11.62 -5.36 4.73
C LYS A 144 11.81 -4.72 3.36
N LEU A 145 11.90 -3.39 3.30
CA LEU A 145 12.14 -2.66 2.05
C LEU A 145 13.52 -3.02 1.47
N SER A 146 14.53 -3.20 2.30
CA SER A 146 15.90 -3.50 1.88
C SER A 146 16.05 -4.83 1.11
N ALA A 147 15.08 -5.74 1.26
CA ALA A 147 15.01 -7.00 0.52
C ALA A 147 14.52 -6.84 -0.93
N LEU A 148 13.95 -5.68 -1.30
CA LEU A 148 13.49 -5.40 -2.66
C LEU A 148 14.64 -4.95 -3.57
N PRO A 149 14.51 -5.03 -4.91
CA PRO A 149 15.45 -4.43 -5.84
C PRO A 149 15.71 -2.96 -5.55
N VAL A 150 16.97 -2.55 -5.62
CA VAL A 150 17.42 -1.17 -5.30
C VAL A 150 16.56 -0.10 -5.97
N ARG A 151 16.17 -0.31 -7.24
CA ARG A 151 15.30 0.62 -7.98
C ARG A 151 13.95 0.89 -7.29
N LEU A 152 13.35 -0.11 -6.66
CA LEU A 152 12.08 0.04 -5.95
C LEU A 152 12.29 0.73 -4.60
N GLN A 153 13.40 0.42 -3.93
CA GLN A 153 13.76 1.11 -2.68
C GLN A 153 13.93 2.61 -2.93
N THR A 154 14.71 2.99 -3.94
CA THR A 154 14.89 4.40 -4.35
C THR A 154 13.56 5.04 -4.69
N LEU A 155 12.72 4.39 -5.51
CA LEU A 155 11.42 4.91 -5.90
C LEU A 155 10.50 5.17 -4.67
N ILE A 156 10.47 4.25 -3.70
CA ILE A 156 9.73 4.39 -2.45
C ILE A 156 10.28 5.58 -1.65
N ARG A 157 11.59 5.62 -1.40
CA ARG A 157 12.24 6.66 -0.57
C ARG A 157 12.07 8.06 -1.17
N ASP A 158 12.27 8.20 -2.47
CA ASP A 158 12.11 9.48 -3.18
C ASP A 158 10.65 9.96 -3.12
N THR A 159 9.70 9.06 -3.39
CA THR A 159 8.27 9.42 -3.33
C THR A 159 7.82 9.73 -1.90
N TRP A 160 8.39 9.05 -0.89
CA TRP A 160 8.13 9.33 0.52
C TRP A 160 8.58 10.74 0.91
N GLN A 161 9.79 11.14 0.46
CA GLN A 161 10.34 12.48 0.66
C GLN A 161 9.55 13.55 -0.10
N GLU A 162 9.25 13.33 -1.37
CA GLU A 162 8.46 14.25 -2.21
C GLU A 162 7.10 14.54 -1.57
N LYS A 163 6.42 13.49 -1.08
CA LYS A 163 5.11 13.60 -0.42
C LYS A 163 5.19 14.06 1.04
N LYS A 164 6.40 14.29 1.57
CA LYS A 164 6.69 14.69 2.96
C LYS A 164 5.95 13.81 3.96
N LEU A 165 5.96 12.49 3.76
CA LEU A 165 5.13 11.58 4.55
C LEU A 165 5.52 11.55 6.03
N ASP A 166 6.80 11.75 6.36
CA ASP A 166 7.27 11.86 7.75
C ASP A 166 6.62 13.01 8.52
N GLN A 167 6.27 14.12 7.85
CA GLN A 167 5.61 15.28 8.47
C GLN A 167 4.12 15.03 8.75
N ARG A 168 3.58 13.91 8.27
CA ARG A 168 2.14 13.57 8.30
C ARG A 168 1.84 12.36 9.19
N ILE A 169 2.88 11.77 9.78
CA ILE A 169 2.80 10.71 10.78
C ILE A 169 2.61 11.37 12.13
#